data_AF-A0A1B6ZB66-F1
#
_entry.id   AF-A0A1B6ZB66-F1
#
_cell.length_a   1.000
_cell.length_b   1.000
_cell.length_c   1.000
_cell.angle_alpha   90.00
_cell.angle_beta   90.00
_cell.angle_gamma   90.00
#
_symmetry.space_group_name_H-M   'P 1'
#
loop_
_entity.id
_entity.type
_entity.pdbx_description
1 polymer ?
#
loop_
_entity_poly.entity_id
_entity_poly.type
_entity_poly.pdbx_seq_one_letter_code
_entity_poly.pdbx_strand_id
1 'polypeptide(L)'
;MKTQHFVARLSGAILVAALVTPMPASAQFGGLFKKRPPASAKSNDDENASDCSTDPEKSIGKSILGNVIGDFTRRATRGLGVVGSYIPRAEVADTLTDSIACRLDPDEQLQAADATREVTRSEQVGSSSQWTSKTRADVSGSSTITEKTEMANGSSCMNLTDVVIVDGEETRVSKRMCKAPGESQYVIMV
;
A
#
# COMPACT_ATOMS: atom_id res chain seq x y z
N MET A 1 -62.57 15.76 15.43
CA MET A 1 -63.23 14.45 15.60
C MET A 1 -62.50 13.50 14.66
N LYS A 2 -61.50 12.69 15.06
CA LYS A 2 -61.39 11.63 16.08
C LYS A 2 -62.24 10.40 15.75
N THR A 3 -61.64 9.42 15.08
CA THR A 3 -61.80 7.99 15.40
C THR A 3 -60.61 7.19 14.88
N GLN A 4 -59.96 6.52 15.83
CA GLN A 4 -58.86 5.57 15.66
C GLN A 4 -59.41 4.12 15.65
N HIS A 5 -58.48 3.18 15.43
CA HIS A 5 -58.45 1.77 15.90
C HIS A 5 -59.19 0.72 15.04
N PHE A 6 -58.76 -0.53 14.84
CA PHE A 6 -57.71 -1.36 15.46
C PHE A 6 -57.47 -2.65 14.60
N VAL A 7 -56.22 -3.15 14.58
CA VAL A 7 -55.78 -4.57 14.70
C VAL A 7 -56.16 -5.63 13.65
N ALA A 8 -55.13 -6.28 13.10
CA ALA A 8 -55.00 -7.74 13.14
C ALA A 8 -53.51 -8.14 13.25
N ARG A 9 -53.16 -8.71 14.41
CA ARG A 9 -51.89 -9.44 14.63
C ARG A 9 -52.00 -10.80 13.95
N LEU A 10 -50.93 -11.27 13.32
CA LEU A 10 -50.69 -12.71 13.23
C LEU A 10 -49.22 -13.05 13.45
N SER A 11 -49.06 -14.05 14.29
CA SER A 11 -47.86 -14.57 14.92
C SER A 11 -46.94 -15.31 13.94
N GLY A 12 -45.63 -15.20 14.16
CA GLY A 12 -44.62 -16.13 13.63
C GLY A 12 -43.45 -16.20 14.61
N ALA A 13 -43.29 -17.33 15.27
CA ALA A 13 -42.38 -17.55 16.38
C ALA A 13 -40.95 -17.95 15.93
N ILE A 14 -39.96 -17.36 16.61
CA ILE A 14 -38.74 -17.94 17.20
C ILE A 14 -37.98 -19.01 16.39
N LEU A 15 -36.71 -18.72 16.07
CA LEU A 15 -35.60 -19.66 16.26
C LEU A 15 -34.34 -18.87 16.68
N VAL A 16 -33.91 -19.10 17.92
CA VAL A 16 -32.71 -18.52 18.55
C VAL A 16 -31.54 -19.51 18.45
N ALA A 17 -30.40 -18.95 18.07
CA ALA A 17 -29.00 -19.39 18.11
C ALA A 17 -28.59 -20.75 18.71
N ALA A 18 -27.64 -21.41 18.02
CA ALA A 18 -26.48 -22.07 18.64
C ALA A 18 -25.28 -22.03 17.67
N LEU A 19 -24.33 -21.12 17.94
CA LEU A 19 -23.02 -21.09 17.30
C LEU A 19 -22.10 -22.05 18.05
N VAL A 20 -21.55 -23.05 17.36
CA VAL A 20 -20.46 -23.89 17.87
C VAL A 20 -19.15 -23.27 17.38
N THR A 21 -18.43 -22.60 18.27
CA THR A 21 -17.05 -22.17 18.02
C THR A 21 -16.09 -23.22 18.61
N PRO A 22 -15.08 -23.71 17.86
CA PRO A 22 -13.99 -24.47 18.46
C PRO A 22 -13.08 -23.53 19.25
N MET A 23 -12.90 -23.80 20.54
CA MET A 23 -11.89 -23.16 21.38
C MET A 23 -10.48 -23.58 20.90
N PRO A 24 -9.54 -22.66 20.62
CA PRO A 24 -8.14 -23.02 20.59
C PRO A 24 -7.65 -23.21 22.03
N ALA A 25 -7.31 -24.45 22.37
CA ALA A 25 -6.67 -24.80 23.63
C ALA A 25 -5.27 -24.15 23.71
N SER A 26 -5.05 -23.34 24.74
CA SER A 26 -3.75 -22.81 25.12
C SER A 26 -2.91 -23.93 25.74
N ALA A 27 -1.88 -24.39 25.03
CA ALA A 27 -0.85 -25.28 25.56
C ALA A 27 0.38 -24.47 25.95
N GLN A 28 0.36 -24.04 27.20
CA GLN A 28 1.47 -23.99 28.17
C GLN A 28 2.89 -24.38 27.68
N PHE A 29 3.80 -23.41 27.83
CA PHE A 29 5.26 -23.54 27.79
C PHE A 29 5.76 -24.76 28.59
N GLY A 30 6.58 -25.59 27.94
CA GLY A 30 7.36 -26.62 28.63
C GLY A 30 8.18 -27.53 27.70
N GLY A 31 9.51 -27.39 27.75
CA GLY A 31 10.49 -28.43 27.40
C GLY A 31 10.91 -28.50 25.92
N LEU A 32 12.09 -27.98 25.54
CA LEU A 32 13.41 -28.64 25.61
C LEU A 32 13.51 -29.95 24.80
N PHE A 33 14.09 -29.79 23.59
CA PHE A 33 14.84 -30.79 22.80
C PHE A 33 14.09 -32.00 22.18
N LYS A 34 13.75 -31.91 20.88
CA LYS A 34 13.96 -33.03 19.95
C LYS A 34 14.07 -32.60 18.48
N LYS A 35 14.87 -33.35 17.73
CA LYS A 35 15.47 -33.09 16.40
C LYS A 35 14.60 -33.68 15.27
N ARG A 36 14.31 -32.87 14.22
CA ARG A 36 13.88 -33.06 12.79
C ARG A 36 13.32 -34.40 12.26
N PRO A 37 12.32 -34.37 11.33
CA PRO A 37 12.55 -34.21 9.87
C PRO A 37 11.65 -33.14 9.19
N PRO A 38 11.93 -32.74 7.93
CA PRO A 38 11.28 -31.59 7.30
C PRO A 38 9.89 -31.98 6.76
N ALA A 39 8.86 -31.40 7.37
CA ALA A 39 7.52 -31.37 6.80
C ALA A 39 7.12 -29.91 6.66
N SER A 40 6.77 -29.56 5.43
CA SER A 40 6.25 -28.27 5.00
C SER A 40 5.18 -27.76 5.96
N ALA A 41 5.50 -26.70 6.68
CA ALA A 41 4.54 -25.91 7.43
C ALA A 41 4.84 -24.45 7.11
N LYS A 42 3.93 -23.88 6.31
CA LYS A 42 3.80 -22.44 6.11
C LYS A 42 3.61 -21.78 7.47
N SER A 43 4.56 -20.95 7.89
CA SER A 43 4.35 -19.93 8.91
C SER A 43 4.15 -18.60 8.19
N ASN A 44 2.97 -18.02 8.39
CA ASN A 44 2.69 -16.62 8.15
C ASN A 44 3.46 -15.83 9.22
N ASP A 45 4.29 -14.90 8.80
CA ASP A 45 4.85 -13.85 9.63
C ASP A 45 4.60 -12.50 8.91
N ASP A 46 4.33 -11.51 9.74
CA ASP A 46 3.61 -10.25 9.53
C ASP A 46 3.88 -9.38 8.28
N GLU A 47 2.78 -8.76 7.88
CA GLU A 47 2.56 -7.81 6.78
C GLU A 47 3.04 -6.39 7.16
N ASN A 48 4.15 -5.94 6.54
CA ASN A 48 4.45 -4.56 6.09
C ASN A 48 5.93 -4.44 5.71
N ALA A 49 6.41 -5.38 4.89
CA ALA A 49 7.54 -5.12 4.03
C ALA A 49 6.95 -5.15 2.61
N SER A 50 6.62 -3.97 2.09
CA SER A 50 6.30 -3.74 0.68
C SER A 50 7.54 -4.10 -0.15
N ASP A 51 7.75 -5.40 -0.31
CA ASP A 51 8.81 -5.97 -1.12
C ASP A 51 8.39 -5.80 -2.57
N CYS A 52 8.98 -4.82 -3.25
CA CYS A 52 8.90 -4.74 -4.71
C CYS A 52 9.58 -6.00 -5.25
N SER A 53 8.80 -7.06 -5.44
CA SER A 53 9.34 -8.38 -5.75
C SER A 53 10.18 -8.30 -7.02
N THR A 54 11.48 -8.49 -6.85
CA THR A 54 12.43 -8.68 -7.93
C THR A 54 12.21 -10.05 -8.53
N ASP A 55 11.48 -10.14 -9.64
CA ASP A 55 11.52 -11.30 -10.52
C ASP A 55 12.28 -10.95 -11.81
N PRO A 56 13.61 -11.11 -11.85
CA PRO A 56 14.28 -11.49 -13.08
C PRO A 56 14.23 -13.01 -13.19
N GLU A 57 13.64 -13.50 -14.28
CA GLU A 57 13.63 -14.92 -14.64
C GLU A 57 15.00 -15.60 -14.38
N LYS A 58 14.93 -16.83 -13.84
CA LYS A 58 16.01 -17.85 -13.81
C LYS A 58 16.91 -17.87 -12.56
N SER A 59 16.39 -18.43 -11.46
CA SER A 59 17.20 -18.92 -10.34
C SER A 59 18.01 -20.18 -10.74
N ILE A 60 19.12 -19.99 -11.45
CA ILE A 60 20.19 -20.99 -11.54
C ILE A 60 21.04 -20.86 -10.29
N GLY A 61 20.97 -21.89 -9.47
CA GLY A 61 21.55 -21.93 -8.14
C GLY A 61 23.05 -21.66 -8.08
N LYS A 62 23.47 -21.15 -6.94
CA LYS A 62 24.83 -21.30 -6.43
C LYS A 62 24.81 -21.26 -4.91
N SER A 63 24.90 -22.46 -4.34
CA SER A 63 25.40 -22.69 -3.00
C SER A 63 26.80 -22.11 -2.85
N ILE A 64 26.98 -21.11 -1.98
CA ILE A 64 28.27 -20.73 -1.39
C ILE A 64 27.96 -20.45 0.09
N LEU A 65 27.89 -21.45 0.97
CA LEU A 65 29.01 -22.03 1.73
C LEU A 65 29.97 -20.98 2.33
N GLY A 66 29.72 -20.61 3.60
CA GLY A 66 30.76 -20.56 4.63
C GLY A 66 31.52 -19.24 4.85
N ASN A 67 31.33 -18.69 6.05
CA ASN A 67 32.29 -17.89 6.83
C ASN A 67 33.06 -16.76 6.12
N VAL A 68 32.50 -15.55 6.13
CA VAL A 68 33.26 -14.33 6.43
C VAL A 68 32.43 -13.40 7.33
N ILE A 69 32.89 -13.30 8.57
CA ILE A 69 32.47 -12.33 9.58
C ILE A 69 33.25 -11.04 9.32
N GLY A 70 32.56 -9.89 9.38
CA GLY A 70 33.18 -8.57 9.55
C GLY A 70 33.43 -7.78 8.26
N ASP A 71 32.98 -6.53 8.25
CA ASP A 71 33.33 -5.46 7.30
C ASP A 71 32.69 -5.43 5.89
N PHE A 72 31.39 -5.69 5.80
CA PHE A 72 30.59 -5.39 4.61
C PHE A 72 29.26 -4.78 5.06
N THR A 73 29.03 -3.45 5.02
CA THR A 73 28.35 -2.83 3.87
C THR A 73 28.49 -1.29 3.80
N ARG A 74 29.61 -0.68 4.19
CA ARG A 74 29.88 0.76 3.89
C ARG A 74 30.32 1.04 2.44
N ARG A 75 30.15 0.09 1.51
CA ARG A 75 30.62 0.21 0.11
C ARG A 75 29.83 -0.66 -0.89
N ALA A 76 28.49 -0.65 -0.81
CA ALA A 76 27.63 -1.23 -1.86
C ALA A 76 26.95 -0.16 -2.75
N THR A 77 27.48 1.07 -2.77
CA THR A 77 27.00 2.18 -3.62
C THR A 77 27.78 2.37 -4.93
N ARG A 78 28.45 1.35 -5.46
CA ARG A 78 29.07 1.47 -6.80
C ARG A 78 28.91 0.20 -7.62
N GLY A 79 27.90 0.21 -8.48
CA GLY A 79 28.01 -0.43 -9.79
C GLY A 79 27.16 -1.67 -10.06
N LEU A 80 26.02 -1.88 -9.38
CA LEU A 80 25.01 -2.84 -9.84
C LEU A 80 23.69 -2.10 -10.02
N GLY A 81 23.18 -2.12 -11.25
CA GLY A 81 21.94 -1.48 -11.65
C GLY A 81 20.75 -2.08 -10.94
N VAL A 82 20.38 -1.49 -9.80
CA VAL A 82 19.12 -1.75 -9.12
C VAL A 82 18.11 -0.78 -9.72
N VAL A 83 17.49 -1.17 -10.83
CA VAL A 83 16.24 -0.56 -11.25
C VAL A 83 15.18 -0.95 -10.20
N GLY A 84 14.58 0.04 -9.54
CA GLY A 84 13.36 -0.15 -8.75
C GLY A 84 13.51 -0.52 -7.27
N SER A 85 14.55 -0.04 -6.56
CA SER A 85 14.54 -0.15 -5.10
C SER A 85 13.61 0.92 -4.51
N TYR A 86 12.36 0.52 -4.21
CA TYR A 86 11.51 1.29 -3.32
C TYR A 86 12.18 1.38 -1.95
N ILE A 87 12.59 2.59 -1.59
CA ILE A 87 12.98 2.91 -0.23
C ILE A 87 11.75 3.58 0.37
N PRO A 88 11.01 2.95 1.31
CA PRO A 88 9.88 3.57 1.98
C PRO A 88 10.38 4.80 2.74
N ARG A 89 10.39 5.93 2.05
CA ARG A 89 10.68 7.25 2.58
C ARG A 89 9.35 7.81 3.06
N ALA A 90 9.31 8.28 4.30
CA ALA A 90 8.11 8.87 4.90
C ALA A 90 7.57 10.01 4.02
N GLU A 91 8.45 10.68 3.28
CA GLU A 91 8.11 11.75 2.35
C GLU A 91 7.34 11.29 1.11
N VAL A 92 7.18 10.00 0.85
CA VAL A 92 6.51 9.47 -0.35
C VAL A 92 5.38 8.50 0.01
N ALA A 93 5.51 7.81 1.14
CA ALA A 93 4.57 6.78 1.61
C ALA A 93 3.12 7.28 1.71
N ASP A 94 2.92 8.54 2.09
CA ASP A 94 1.58 9.12 2.23
C ASP A 94 0.97 9.56 0.89
N THR A 95 1.69 9.41 -0.23
CA THR A 95 1.36 10.07 -1.49
C THR A 95 1.32 9.13 -2.69
N LEU A 96 2.21 8.13 -2.76
CA LEU A 96 2.28 7.18 -3.87
C LEU A 96 1.76 5.79 -3.47
N THR A 97 1.19 5.07 -4.43
CA THR A 97 0.90 3.65 -4.29
C THR A 97 2.14 2.81 -4.61
N ASP A 98 2.23 1.61 -4.02
CA ASP A 98 3.32 0.65 -4.27
C ASP A 98 3.49 0.33 -5.77
N SER A 99 2.38 0.22 -6.51
CA SER A 99 2.37 -0.06 -7.96
C SER A 99 3.09 1.00 -8.80
N ILE A 100 3.12 2.25 -8.34
CA ILE A 100 3.89 3.34 -8.94
C ILE A 100 5.30 3.37 -8.36
N ALA A 101 5.41 3.30 -7.03
CA ALA A 101 6.68 3.47 -6.34
C ALA A 101 7.71 2.40 -6.75
N CYS A 102 7.31 1.15 -6.99
CA CYS A 102 8.20 0.08 -7.45
C CYS A 102 8.75 0.27 -8.87
N ARG A 103 8.15 1.16 -9.69
CA ARG A 103 8.61 1.46 -11.06
C ARG A 103 9.58 2.64 -11.12
N LEU A 104 9.68 3.40 -10.03
CA LEU A 104 10.39 4.66 -9.95
C LEU A 104 11.63 4.55 -9.07
N ASP A 105 12.70 5.21 -9.47
CA ASP A 105 13.86 5.40 -8.60
C ASP A 105 13.54 6.42 -7.49
N PRO A 106 14.28 6.46 -6.37
CA PRO A 106 13.96 7.32 -5.23
C PRO A 106 13.81 8.82 -5.55
N ASP A 107 14.60 9.37 -6.48
CA ASP A 107 14.49 10.78 -6.88
C ASP A 107 13.24 11.05 -7.74
N GLU A 108 12.77 10.05 -8.48
CA GLU A 108 11.55 10.12 -9.28
C GLU A 108 10.31 9.99 -8.41
N GLN A 109 10.38 9.16 -7.37
CA GLN A 109 9.34 9.07 -6.34
C GLN A 109 9.12 10.42 -5.65
N LEU A 110 10.18 11.18 -5.38
CA LEU A 110 10.05 12.54 -4.83
C LEU A 110 9.37 13.50 -5.82
N GLN A 111 9.73 13.45 -7.10
CA GLN A 111 9.12 14.29 -8.13
C GLN A 111 7.63 13.96 -8.33
N ALA A 112 7.28 12.68 -8.31
CA ALA A 112 5.89 12.23 -8.37
C ALA A 112 5.07 12.64 -7.14
N ALA A 113 5.67 12.51 -5.94
CA ALA A 113 5.04 12.95 -4.69
C ALA A 113 4.82 14.48 -4.67
N ASP A 114 5.80 15.26 -5.15
CA ASP A 114 5.69 16.71 -5.23
C ASP A 114 4.60 17.16 -6.22
N ALA A 115 4.49 16.51 -7.38
CA ALA A 115 3.41 16.76 -8.33
C ALA A 115 2.02 16.45 -7.72
N THR A 116 1.90 15.34 -6.98
CA THR A 116 0.67 15.02 -6.25
C THR A 116 0.36 16.08 -5.18
N ARG A 117 1.36 16.55 -4.43
CA ARG A 117 1.17 17.60 -3.41
C ARG A 117 0.76 18.94 -4.03
N GLU A 118 1.34 19.29 -5.16
CA GLU A 118 0.98 20.50 -5.89
C GLU A 118 -0.48 20.47 -6.31
N VAL A 119 -0.93 19.37 -6.93
CA VAL A 119 -2.33 19.26 -7.36
C VAL A 119 -3.30 19.22 -6.17
N THR A 120 -2.98 18.46 -5.11
CA THR A 120 -3.87 18.35 -3.93
C THR A 120 -4.03 19.67 -3.19
N ARG A 121 -3.02 20.54 -3.14
CA ARG A 121 -3.13 21.90 -2.57
C ARG A 121 -4.13 22.79 -3.31
N SER A 122 -4.35 22.56 -4.60
CA SER A 122 -5.34 23.33 -5.37
C SER A 122 -6.77 22.97 -5.01
N GLU A 123 -6.98 21.76 -4.48
CA GLU A 123 -8.28 21.17 -4.16
C GLU A 123 -9.34 21.26 -5.29
N GLN A 124 -8.90 21.42 -6.54
CA GLN A 124 -9.77 21.67 -7.68
C GLN A 124 -9.86 20.43 -8.57
N VAL A 125 -11.09 19.94 -8.81
CA VAL A 125 -11.33 18.83 -9.75
C VAL A 125 -10.92 19.24 -11.16
N GLY A 126 -10.21 18.36 -11.85
CA GLY A 126 -9.61 18.61 -13.16
C GLY A 126 -8.23 19.27 -13.11
N SER A 127 -7.78 19.73 -11.94
CA SER A 127 -6.40 20.19 -11.76
C SER A 127 -5.42 19.04 -12.00
N SER A 128 -4.28 19.35 -12.61
CA SER A 128 -3.26 18.37 -12.97
C SER A 128 -1.86 18.98 -12.79
N SER A 129 -0.91 18.18 -12.31
CA SER A 129 0.52 18.51 -12.30
C SER A 129 1.31 17.42 -13.02
N GLN A 130 2.30 17.82 -13.81
CA GLN A 130 3.14 16.95 -14.61
C GLN A 130 4.59 17.02 -14.12
N TRP A 131 5.31 15.92 -14.25
CA TRP A 131 6.73 15.85 -13.90
C TRP A 131 7.50 15.00 -14.91
N THR A 132 8.79 15.27 -15.02
CA THR A 132 9.73 14.50 -15.85
C THR A 132 10.94 14.17 -15.00
N SER A 133 11.44 12.94 -15.12
CA SER A 133 12.59 12.49 -14.35
C SER A 133 13.83 13.30 -14.70
N LYS A 134 14.56 13.73 -13.66
CA LYS A 134 15.89 14.36 -13.77
C LYS A 134 17.01 13.35 -13.98
N THR A 135 16.76 12.05 -13.76
CA THR A 135 17.76 10.98 -13.78
C THR A 135 17.65 10.07 -15.00
N ARG A 136 16.44 9.90 -15.56
CA ARG A 136 16.15 9.05 -16.72
C ARG A 136 15.32 9.83 -17.75
N ALA A 137 15.75 9.87 -19.01
CA ALA A 137 15.09 10.66 -20.05
C ALA A 137 13.69 10.13 -20.42
N ASP A 138 13.50 8.81 -20.33
CA ASP A 138 12.27 8.12 -20.76
C ASP A 138 11.28 7.89 -19.61
N VAL A 139 11.41 8.65 -18.52
CA VAL A 139 10.54 8.54 -17.34
C VAL A 139 9.83 9.86 -17.03
N SER A 140 8.51 9.80 -16.99
CA SER A 140 7.67 10.96 -16.71
C SER A 140 6.34 10.55 -16.08
N GLY A 141 5.57 11.52 -15.62
CA GLY A 141 4.24 11.24 -15.11
C GLY A 141 3.39 12.48 -14.88
N SER A 142 2.19 12.24 -14.38
CA SER A 142 1.24 13.27 -13.99
C SER A 142 0.32 12.78 -12.88
N SER A 143 -0.24 13.73 -12.14
CA SER A 143 -1.27 13.50 -11.12
C SER A 143 -2.43 14.44 -11.37
N THR A 144 -3.64 13.90 -11.45
CA THR A 144 -4.86 14.66 -11.79
C THR A 144 -5.96 14.38 -10.79
N ILE A 145 -6.63 15.42 -10.28
CA ILE A 145 -7.82 15.25 -9.42
C ILE A 145 -9.02 14.94 -10.29
N THR A 146 -9.64 13.78 -10.08
CA THR A 146 -10.83 13.34 -10.83
C THR A 146 -12.12 13.56 -10.07
N GLU A 147 -12.05 13.60 -8.74
CA GLU A 147 -13.22 13.79 -7.88
C GLU A 147 -12.82 14.44 -6.56
N LYS A 148 -13.73 15.22 -5.95
CA LYS A 148 -13.63 15.72 -4.58
C LYS A 148 -14.96 15.49 -3.87
N THR A 149 -14.90 14.98 -2.64
CA THR A 149 -16.07 14.70 -1.80
C THR A 149 -15.82 15.20 -0.38
N GLU A 150 -16.82 15.85 0.23
CA GLU A 150 -16.83 16.11 1.68
C GLU A 150 -17.67 15.04 2.38
N MET A 151 -17.16 14.53 3.49
CA MET A 151 -17.79 13.49 4.29
C MET A 151 -18.59 14.08 5.45
N ALA A 152 -19.57 13.32 5.95
CA ALA A 152 -20.42 13.73 7.07
C ALA A 152 -19.64 13.98 8.39
N ASN A 153 -18.45 13.39 8.54
CA ASN A 153 -17.55 13.61 9.67
C ASN A 153 -16.67 14.88 9.52
N GLY A 154 -16.86 15.65 8.45
CA GLY A 154 -16.08 16.85 8.13
C GLY A 154 -14.75 16.57 7.41
N SER A 155 -14.41 15.31 7.12
CA SER A 155 -13.22 14.99 6.31
C SER A 155 -13.46 15.37 4.85
N SER A 156 -12.40 15.82 4.18
CA SER A 156 -12.40 16.05 2.73
C SER A 156 -11.60 14.94 2.06
N CYS A 157 -12.12 14.33 1.01
CA CYS A 157 -11.41 13.32 0.23
C CYS A 157 -11.39 13.67 -1.25
N MET A 158 -10.35 13.22 -1.95
CA MET A 158 -10.19 13.36 -3.38
C MET A 158 -9.85 12.01 -3.99
N ASN A 159 -10.38 11.75 -5.18
CA ASN A 159 -9.86 10.72 -6.04
C ASN A 159 -8.87 11.36 -7.01
N LEU A 160 -7.70 10.75 -7.13
CA LEU A 160 -6.63 11.17 -8.02
C LEU A 160 -6.32 10.04 -8.99
N THR A 161 -6.05 10.41 -10.22
CA THR A 161 -5.47 9.53 -11.22
C THR A 161 -4.02 9.92 -11.42
N ASP A 162 -3.11 9.02 -11.06
CA ASP A 162 -1.71 9.12 -11.42
C ASP A 162 -1.45 8.36 -12.70
N VAL A 163 -0.60 8.94 -13.55
CA VAL A 163 -0.07 8.31 -14.74
C VAL A 163 1.44 8.36 -14.66
N VAL A 164 2.10 7.23 -14.86
CA VAL A 164 3.56 7.12 -14.92
C VAL A 164 3.95 6.38 -16.18
N ILE A 165 4.88 6.96 -16.92
CA ILE A 165 5.41 6.42 -18.16
C ILE A 165 6.88 6.06 -17.91
N VAL A 166 7.24 4.80 -18.13
CA VAL A 166 8.63 4.29 -18.03
C VAL A 166 8.94 3.55 -19.32
N ASP A 167 9.97 3.98 -20.04
CA ASP A 167 10.40 3.36 -21.31
C ASP A 167 9.25 3.24 -22.33
N GLY A 168 8.33 4.21 -22.32
CA GLY A 168 7.13 4.24 -23.18
C GLY A 168 5.95 3.40 -22.71
N GLU A 169 6.06 2.66 -21.59
CA GLU A 169 4.96 1.93 -20.97
C GLU A 169 4.17 2.82 -20.00
N GLU A 170 2.88 3.01 -20.25
CA GLU A 170 1.99 3.79 -19.38
C GLU A 170 1.39 2.92 -18.25
N THR A 171 1.56 3.39 -17.03
CA THR A 171 0.91 2.86 -15.82
C THR A 171 -0.09 3.89 -15.32
N ARG A 172 -1.36 3.53 -15.22
CA ARG A 172 -2.40 4.41 -14.64
C ARG A 172 -2.91 3.81 -13.34
N VAL A 173 -2.92 4.61 -12.28
CA VAL A 173 -3.41 4.21 -10.97
C VAL A 173 -4.38 5.26 -10.45
N SER A 174 -5.54 4.80 -10.00
CA SER A 174 -6.50 5.63 -9.28
C SER A 174 -6.28 5.44 -7.79
N LYS A 175 -6.08 6.53 -7.04
CA LYS A 175 -5.90 6.52 -5.59
C LYS A 175 -6.89 7.47 -4.92
N ARG A 176 -7.25 7.17 -3.67
CA ARG A 176 -8.05 8.07 -2.83
C ARG A 176 -7.15 8.68 -1.78
N MET A 177 -7.22 10.00 -1.62
CA MET A 177 -6.53 10.72 -0.56
C MET A 177 -7.55 11.47 0.28
N CYS A 178 -7.35 11.50 1.60
CA CYS A 178 -8.26 12.17 2.53
C CYS A 178 -7.50 13.08 3.49
N LYS A 179 -8.20 14.11 3.96
CA LYS A 179 -7.76 15.12 4.92
C LYS A 179 -8.79 15.18 6.03
N ALA A 180 -8.36 14.99 7.28
CA ALA A 180 -9.23 15.06 8.44
C ALA A 180 -9.68 16.51 8.71
N PRO A 181 -10.76 16.73 9.48
CA PRO A 181 -11.21 18.08 9.83
C PRO A 181 -10.11 18.86 10.53
N GLY A 182 -9.78 20.05 10.02
CA GLY A 182 -8.74 20.91 10.59
C GLY A 182 -7.30 20.59 10.14
N GLU A 183 -7.08 19.47 9.44
CA GLU A 183 -5.77 19.16 8.87
C GLU A 183 -5.53 19.95 7.57
N SER A 184 -4.24 20.13 7.24
CA SER A 184 -3.81 20.87 6.05
C SER A 184 -3.41 19.98 4.88
N GLN A 185 -3.15 18.69 5.12
CA GLN A 185 -2.59 17.77 4.13
C GLN A 185 -3.52 16.60 3.85
N TYR A 186 -3.60 16.22 2.58
CA TYR A 186 -4.23 14.98 2.14
C TYR A 186 -3.21 13.84 2.22
N VAL A 187 -3.62 12.71 2.77
CA VAL A 187 -2.83 11.48 2.83
C VAL A 187 -3.56 10.36 2.10
N ILE A 188 -2.80 9.45 1.50
CA ILE A 188 -3.36 8.27 0.83
C ILE A 188 -4.14 7.42 1.83
N MET A 189 -5.32 6.94 1.43
CA MET A 189 -6.08 5.96 2.18
C MET A 189 -5.71 4.58 1.61
N VAL A 190 -5.04 3.77 2.43
CA VAL A 190 -4.79 2.34 2.16
C VAL A 190 -5.98 1.48 2.53
#